data_AF-A0A1G1K8M6-F1
#
_entry.id   AF-A0A1G1K8M6-F1
#
_cell.length_a   1.000
_cell.length_b   1.000
_cell.length_c   1.000
_cell.angle_alpha   90.00
_cell.angle_beta   90.00
_cell.angle_gamma   90.00
#
_symmetry.space_group_name_H-M   'P 1'
#
loop_
_entity.id
_entity.type
_entity.pdbx_description
1 polymer ?
#
loop_
_entity_poly.entity_id
_entity_poly.type
_entity_poly.pdbx_seq_one_letter_code
_entity_poly.pdbx_strand_id
1 'polypeptide(L)' 'MKNNLYRAAKEYIDIIEKIEKTSDRETLQLLEEKRIELHWKFIDLLKKQGIKFKDRDHATRIALRIANGEL' A
#
# COMPACT_ATOMS: atom_id res chain seq x y z
N MET A 1 4.18 14.07 10.73
CA MET A 1 3.40 12.82 10.88
C MET A 1 2.50 12.52 9.67
N LYS A 2 1.72 13.47 9.10
CA LYS A 2 0.88 13.23 7.91
C LYS A 2 1.63 12.78 6.64
N ASN A 3 2.81 13.33 6.35
CA ASN A 3 3.58 12.98 5.14
C ASN A 3 4.01 11.50 5.06
N ASN A 4 4.11 10.80 6.19
CA ASN A 4 4.61 9.43 6.19
C ASN A 4 3.54 8.42 5.74
N LEU A 5 2.27 8.67 6.06
CA LEU A 5 1.16 7.82 5.63
C LEU A 5 0.83 8.03 4.15
N TYR A 6 0.83 9.29 3.68
CA TYR A 6 0.66 9.58 2.26
C TYR A 6 1.73 8.90 1.41
N ARG A 7 3.00 9.04 1.81
CA ARG A 7 4.11 8.39 1.11
C ARG A 7 4.01 6.86 1.12
N ALA A 8 3.69 6.27 2.27
CA ALA A 8 3.53 4.82 2.37
C ALA A 8 2.35 4.31 1.54
N ALA A 9 1.23 5.04 1.51
CA ALA A 9 0.10 4.73 0.64
C ALA A 9 0.50 4.76 -0.83
N LYS A 10 1.21 5.81 -1.26
CA LYS A 10 1.67 5.94 -2.64
C LYS A 10 2.62 4.82 -3.05
N GLU A 11 3.64 4.54 -2.24
CA GLU A 11 4.59 3.45 -2.48
C GLU A 11 3.86 2.09 -2.57
N TYR A 12 2.83 1.88 -1.75
CA TYR A 12 2.04 0.66 -1.75
C TYR A 12 1.11 0.52 -2.97
N ILE A 13 0.54 1.62 -3.48
CA ILE A 13 -0.25 1.58 -4.72
C ILE A 13 0.66 1.42 -5.94
N ASP A 14 1.78 2.15 -5.98
CA ASP A 14 2.75 2.08 -7.08
C ASP A 14 3.28 0.65 -7.29
N ILE A 15 3.50 -0.13 -6.21
CA ILE A 15 3.96 -1.52 -6.33
C ILE A 15 2.84 -2.44 -6.87
N ILE A 16 1.58 -2.21 -6.50
CA ILE A 16 0.44 -2.96 -7.02
C ILE A 16 0.30 -2.72 -8.52
N GLU A 17 0.35 -1.47 -8.97
CA GLU A 17 0.29 -1.14 -10.39
C GLU A 17 1.46 -1.74 -11.19
N LYS A 18 2.66 -1.81 -10.59
CA LYS A 18 3.82 -2.44 -11.22
C LYS A 18 3.65 -3.95 -11.38
N ILE A 19 3.07 -4.62 -10.38
CA ILE A 19 2.75 -6.05 -10.46
C ILE A 19 1.78 -6.29 -11.61
N GLU A 20 0.70 -5.51 -11.71
CA GLU A 20 -0.29 -5.66 -12.79
C GLU A 20 0.30 -5.49 -14.19
N LYS A 21 1.36 -4.67 -14.33
CA LYS A 21 2.04 -4.39 -15.61
C LYS A 21 3.21 -5.35 -15.90
N THR A 22 3.63 -6.16 -14.94
CA THR A 22 4.80 -7.03 -15.08
C THR A 22 4.36 -8.43 -15.52
N SER A 23 4.95 -8.95 -16.59
CA SER A 23 4.68 -10.32 -17.06
C SER A 23 5.81 -11.30 -16.76
N ASP A 24 6.99 -10.79 -16.38
CA ASP A 24 8.15 -11.60 -16.01
C ASP A 24 7.96 -12.23 -14.62
N ARG A 25 8.16 -13.55 -14.53
CA ARG A 25 7.85 -14.32 -13.31
C ARG A 25 8.79 -14.02 -12.15
N GLU A 26 10.09 -13.89 -12.42
CA GLU A 26 11.07 -13.61 -11.37
C GLU A 26 10.88 -12.20 -10.81
N THR A 27 10.66 -11.23 -11.69
CA THR A 27 10.35 -9.85 -11.31
C THR A 27 9.02 -9.79 -10.54
N LEU A 28 7.99 -10.51 -10.97
CA LEU A 28 6.71 -10.59 -10.25
C LEU A 28 6.87 -11.09 -8.81
N GLN A 29 7.68 -12.13 -8.60
CA GLN A 29 7.92 -12.66 -7.27
C GLN A 29 8.55 -11.60 -6.35
N LEU A 30 9.59 -10.91 -6.83
CA LEU A 30 10.25 -9.84 -6.07
C LEU A 30 9.31 -8.66 -5.77
N LEU A 31 8.44 -8.32 -6.72
CA LEU A 31 7.47 -7.25 -6.53
C LEU A 31 6.39 -7.64 -5.49
N GLU A 32 5.93 -8.90 -5.49
CA GLU A 32 4.96 -9.39 -4.49
C GLU A 32 5.54 -9.43 -3.09
N GLU A 33 6.80 -9.86 -2.92
CA GLU A 33 7.49 -9.80 -1.63
C GLU A 33 7.55 -8.35 -1.10
N LYS A 34 7.94 -7.41 -1.96
CA LYS A 34 7.96 -5.99 -1.64
C LYS A 34 6.57 -5.43 -1.34
N ARG A 35 5.53 -5.89 -2.05
CA ARG A 35 4.15 -5.51 -1.79
C ARG A 35 3.68 -5.95 -0.41
N ILE A 36 4.07 -7.13 0.05
CA ILE A 36 3.75 -7.63 1.39
C ILE A 36 4.42 -6.75 2.46
N GLU A 37 5.70 -6.40 2.27
CA GLU A 37 6.41 -5.51 3.20
C GLU A 37 5.74 -4.13 3.30
N LEU A 38 5.44 -3.51 2.15
CA LEU A 38 4.78 -2.20 2.09
C LEU A 38 3.37 -2.26 2.68
N HIS A 39 2.64 -3.35 2.47
CA HIS A 39 1.33 -3.56 3.09
C HIS A 39 1.43 -3.52 4.61
N TRP A 40 2.32 -4.29 5.22
CA TRP A 40 2.47 -4.32 6.67
C TRP A 40 2.93 -2.98 7.24
N LYS A 41 3.85 -2.28 6.56
CA LYS A 41 4.27 -0.92 6.92
C LYS A 41 3.09 0.05 6.89
N PHE A 42 2.23 -0.03 5.88
CA PHE A 42 1.04 0.80 5.76
C PHE A 42 0.03 0.50 6.87
N ILE A 43 -0.22 -0.78 7.17
CA ILE A 43 -1.10 -1.21 8.27
C ILE A 43 -0.61 -0.67 9.62
N ASP A 44 0.69 -0.74 9.90
CA ASP A 44 1.27 -0.20 11.13
C ASP A 44 1.03 1.31 11.25
N LEU A 45 1.19 2.05 10.14
CA LEU A 45 0.91 3.49 10.12
C LEU A 45 -0.58 3.82 10.32
N LEU A 46 -1.49 3.02 9.75
CA LEU A 46 -2.93 3.17 10.00
C LEU A 46 -3.25 3.00 11.49
N LYS A 47 -2.71 1.94 12.12
CA LYS A 47 -2.89 1.67 13.54
C LYS A 47 -2.35 2.80 14.41
N LYS A 48 -1.14 3.30 14.12
CA LYS A 48 -0.51 4.43 14.83
C LYS A 48 -1.32 5.73 14.75
N GLN A 49 -2.10 5.90 13.68
CA GLN A 49 -2.97 7.06 13.50
C GLN A 49 -4.42 6.83 13.96
N GLY A 50 -4.73 5.65 14.52
CA GLY A 50 -6.07 5.31 14.96
C GLY A 50 -7.07 5.13 13.82
N ILE A 51 -6.61 4.99 12.58
CA ILE A 51 -7.48 4.79 11.41
C ILE A 51 -7.97 3.35 11.42
N LYS A 52 -9.29 3.17 11.54
CA LYS A 52 -9.92 1.86 11.55
C LYS A 52 -10.04 1.31 10.12
N PHE A 53 -9.67 0.06 9.94
CA PHE A 53 -9.89 -0.72 8.72
C PHE A 53 -10.54 -2.06 9.10
N LYS A 54 -11.19 -2.71 8.14
CA LYS A 54 -11.99 -3.94 8.38
C LYS A 54 -11.20 -5.19 8.05
N ASP A 55 -10.53 -5.15 6.90
CA ASP A 55 -9.80 -6.25 6.30
C ASP A 55 -8.70 -5.67 5.39
N ARG A 56 -7.97 -6.57 4.72
CA ARG A 56 -6.89 -6.22 3.79
C ARG A 56 -7.37 -5.35 2.64
N ASP A 57 -8.50 -5.68 2.02
CA ASP A 57 -9.05 -4.95 0.88
C ASP A 57 -9.48 -3.54 1.28
N HIS A 58 -10.08 -3.39 2.46
CA HIS A 58 -10.41 -2.09 3.01
C HIS A 58 -9.16 -1.24 3.24
N ALA A 59 -8.08 -1.83 3.76
CA ALA A 59 -6.81 -1.12 3.91
C ALA A 59 -6.25 -0.68 2.54
N THR A 60 -6.29 -1.53 1.52
CA THR A 60 -5.86 -1.16 0.16
C THR A 60 -6.71 -0.04 -0.43
N ARG A 61 -8.04 -0.04 -0.23
CA ARG A 61 -8.92 1.07 -0.63
C ARG A 61 -8.58 2.38 0.10
N ILE A 62 -8.25 2.31 1.39
CA ILE A 62 -7.79 3.49 2.16
C ILE A 62 -6.48 3.99 1.56
N ALA A 63 -5.52 3.12 1.25
CA ALA A 63 -4.28 3.52 0.59
C ALA A 63 -4.54 4.23 -0.74
N LEU A 64 -5.44 3.71 -1.57
CA LEU A 64 -5.80 4.32 -2.85
C LEU A 64 -6.38 5.73 -2.67
N ARG A 65 -7.34 5.88 -1.75
CA ARG A 65 -7.94 7.19 -1.44
C ARG A 65 -6.92 8.19 -0.92
N ILE A 66 -6.02 7.76 -0.04
CA ILE A 66 -4.94 8.61 0.48
C ILE A 66 -3.98 9.01 -0.65
N ALA A 67 -3.57 8.08 -1.52
CA ALA A 67 -2.66 8.34 -2.63
C ALA A 67 -3.24 9.37 -3.62
N ASN A 68 -4.57 9.35 -3.82
CA ASN A 68 -5.31 10.29 -4.65
C ASN A 68 -5.61 11.64 -3.95
N GLY A 69 -5.32 11.79 -2.66
CA GLY A 69 -5.60 13.01 -1.89
C GLY A 69 -7.07 13.18 -1.49
N GLU A 70 -7.85 12.10 -1.46
CA GLU A 70 -9.29 12.09 -1.18
C GLU A 70 -9.63 11.92 0.32
N LEU A 71 -8.66 12.18 1.21
CA LEU A 71 -8.72 11.89 2.65
C LEU A 71 -8.07 13.00 3.50
#